data_AF-A0A494SW43-F1
#
_entry.id   AF-A0A494SW43-F1
#
_cell.length_a   1.000
_cell.length_b   1.000
_cell.length_c   1.000
_cell.angle_alpha   90.00
_cell.angle_beta   90.00
_cell.angle_gamma   90.00
#
_symmetry.space_group_name_H-M   'P 1'
#
loop_
_entity.id
_entity.type
_entity.pdbx_description
1 polymer ?
#
loop_
_entity_poly.entity_id
_entity_poly.type
_entity_poly.pdbx_seq_one_letter_code
_entity_poly.pdbx_strand_id
1 'polypeptide(L)'
;MTPEHDSPEHRRHPAVIATAVALPVALLVGVIVAAVTVAGESTRSPEALGPVDAPSAESADCNTLLDALPESLGDYSRAELVDPAPAGARAYAPEDEESDAIVLRCGLPRPLGFDVASSLQVINGVQWFEASGAESGIEASTWYTVDRPVYTALTIPNGSGPTPLQDASDSISSALPQTPLDPAPLQ
;
A
#
# COMPACT_ATOMS: atom_id res chain seq x y z
N MET A 1 71.65 2.01 48.35
CA MET A 1 71.64 0.56 48.12
C MET A 1 70.29 0.02 48.56
N THR A 2 69.33 -0.06 47.63
CA THR A 2 68.16 -0.96 47.66
C THR A 2 67.54 -1.00 46.24
N PRO A 3 67.00 -2.14 45.80
CA PRO A 3 66.77 -2.44 44.38
C PRO A 3 65.31 -2.26 43.91
N GLU A 4 65.19 -2.05 42.59
CA GLU A 4 64.17 -2.51 41.64
C GLU A 4 62.66 -2.50 42.00
N HIS A 5 61.86 -1.84 41.16
CA HIS A 5 60.55 -2.33 40.70
C HIS A 5 60.30 -1.81 39.28
N ASP A 6 60.61 -2.61 38.27
CA ASP A 6 60.12 -2.43 36.91
C ASP A 6 58.71 -3.00 36.84
N SER A 7 57.70 -2.13 36.72
CA SER A 7 56.33 -2.54 36.39
C SER A 7 56.19 -2.48 34.87
N PRO A 8 55.74 -3.56 34.20
CA PRO A 8 55.60 -3.53 32.75
C PRO A 8 54.44 -2.60 32.39
N GLU A 9 54.76 -1.37 31.96
CA GLU A 9 53.75 -0.45 31.43
C GLU A 9 53.13 -1.08 30.18
N HIS A 10 51.85 -1.40 30.32
CA HIS A 10 50.97 -1.94 29.30
C HIS A 10 51.10 -1.11 28.02
N ARG A 11 51.81 -1.65 27.02
CA ARG A 11 51.94 -1.06 25.68
C ARG A 11 50.56 -1.10 25.03
N ARG A 12 49.70 -0.11 25.32
CA ARG A 12 48.39 0.04 24.69
C ARG A 12 48.63 0.40 23.23
N HIS A 13 48.60 -0.63 22.38
CA HIS A 13 48.75 -0.47 20.95
C HIS A 13 47.63 0.44 20.43
N PRO A 14 47.95 1.64 19.89
CA PRO A 14 46.94 2.59 19.42
C PRO A 14 46.04 2.01 18.32
N ALA A 15 46.54 1.02 17.59
CA ALA A 15 45.77 0.24 16.62
C ALA A 15 44.59 -0.53 17.23
N VAL A 16 44.74 -1.07 18.46
CA VAL A 16 43.68 -1.85 19.13
C VAL A 16 42.55 -0.93 19.62
N ILE A 17 42.89 0.28 20.06
CA ILE A 17 41.92 1.29 20.49
C ILE A 17 41.13 1.84 19.30
N ALA A 18 41.79 2.07 18.16
CA ALA A 18 41.14 2.54 16.93
C ALA A 18 40.09 1.54 16.39
N THR A 19 40.39 0.23 16.41
CA THR A 19 39.44 -0.81 16.00
C THR A 19 38.29 -1.02 16.99
N ALA A 20 38.53 -0.83 18.29
CA ALA A 20 37.52 -1.01 19.33
C ALA A 20 36.37 0.02 19.23
N VAL A 21 36.63 1.19 18.66
CA VAL A 21 35.62 2.24 18.46
C VAL A 21 35.02 2.21 17.05
N ALA A 22 35.83 1.93 16.02
CA ALA A 22 35.36 1.96 14.64
C ALA A 22 34.29 0.88 14.32
N LEU A 23 34.45 -0.34 14.84
CA LEU A 23 33.52 -1.45 14.59
C LEU A 23 32.11 -1.19 15.15
N PRO A 24 31.92 -0.80 16.43
CA PRO A 24 30.58 -0.53 16.94
C PRO A 24 29.94 0.70 16.29
N VAL A 25 30.71 1.72 15.93
CA VAL A 25 30.18 2.89 15.20
C VAL A 25 29.71 2.51 13.80
N ALA A 26 30.50 1.73 13.05
CA ALA A 26 30.10 1.26 11.72
C ALA A 26 28.86 0.35 11.77
N LEU A 27 28.76 -0.52 12.78
CA LEU A 27 27.57 -1.36 12.98
C LEU A 27 26.34 -0.50 13.29
N LEU A 28 26.48 0.49 14.19
CA LEU A 28 25.39 1.41 14.54
C LEU A 28 24.89 2.18 13.30
N VAL A 29 25.81 2.74 12.51
CA VAL A 29 25.47 3.43 11.26
C VAL A 29 24.78 2.48 10.28
N GLY A 30 25.28 1.25 10.12
CA GLY A 30 24.65 0.24 9.28
C GLY A 30 23.22 -0.10 9.72
N VAL A 31 22.99 -0.24 11.02
CA VAL A 31 21.66 -0.48 11.59
C VAL A 31 20.73 0.72 11.37
N ILE A 32 21.21 1.94 11.56
CA ILE A 32 20.40 3.15 11.34
C ILE A 32 20.02 3.29 9.87
N VAL A 33 20.97 3.10 8.94
CA VAL A 33 20.69 3.16 7.50
C VAL A 33 19.68 2.08 7.10
N ALA A 34 19.88 0.84 7.56
CA ALA A 34 18.93 -0.24 7.30
C ALA A 34 17.54 0.08 7.88
N ALA A 35 17.47 0.62 9.09
CA ALA A 35 16.22 0.99 9.73
C ALA A 35 15.49 2.10 8.95
N VAL A 36 16.17 3.17 8.52
CA VAL A 36 15.57 4.26 7.72
C VAL A 36 15.08 3.73 6.37
N THR A 37 15.84 2.86 5.70
CA THR A 37 15.41 2.26 4.43
C THR A 37 14.22 1.33 4.56
N VAL A 38 14.02 0.72 5.74
CA VAL A 38 12.90 -0.19 6.01
C VAL A 38 11.67 0.56 6.54
N ALA A 39 11.88 1.61 7.34
CA ALA A 39 10.81 2.30 8.04
C ALA A 39 9.93 3.14 7.12
N GLY A 40 10.45 3.69 6.02
CA GLY A 40 9.71 4.64 5.18
C GLY A 40 9.41 5.92 5.96
N GLU A 41 9.92 7.05 5.50
CA GLU A 41 9.76 8.34 6.20
C GLU A 41 8.38 8.95 5.92
N SER A 42 7.29 8.23 6.20
CA SER A 42 5.94 8.80 6.09
C SER A 42 5.62 9.57 7.37
N THR A 43 5.73 10.90 7.31
CA THR A 43 5.30 11.80 8.39
C THR A 43 3.78 11.92 8.49
N ARG A 44 3.06 11.39 7.50
CA ARG A 44 1.59 11.38 7.42
C ARG A 44 1.01 10.41 8.45
N SER A 45 -0.09 10.83 9.10
CA SER A 45 -0.84 9.95 9.99
C SER A 45 -1.41 8.73 9.25
N PRO A 46 -1.43 7.52 9.87
CA PRO A 46 -2.02 6.33 9.24
C PRO A 46 -3.49 6.53 8.88
N GLU A 47 -3.91 5.96 7.75
CA GLU A 47 -5.26 6.09 7.22
C GLU A 47 -6.24 5.18 7.98
N ALA A 48 -7.29 5.78 8.53
CA ALA A 48 -8.34 5.07 9.25
C ALA A 48 -9.43 4.62 8.27
N LEU A 49 -9.57 3.31 8.09
CA LEU A 49 -10.61 2.75 7.22
C LEU A 49 -11.79 2.26 8.03
N GLY A 50 -12.99 2.73 7.67
CA GLY A 50 -14.23 2.19 8.19
C GLY A 50 -14.47 0.73 7.75
N PRO A 51 -15.25 -0.04 8.53
CA PRO A 51 -15.59 -1.42 8.19
C PRO A 51 -16.45 -1.47 6.94
N VAL A 52 -16.16 -2.44 6.07
CA VAL A 52 -16.93 -2.75 4.87
C VAL A 52 -17.05 -4.27 4.77
N ASP A 53 -18.22 -4.76 4.37
CA ASP A 53 -18.42 -6.19 4.16
C ASP A 53 -17.57 -6.69 2.98
N ALA A 54 -16.54 -7.47 3.29
CA ALA A 54 -15.61 -8.06 2.32
C ALA A 54 -15.37 -9.54 2.64
N PRO A 55 -16.37 -10.42 2.43
CA PRO A 55 -16.30 -11.83 2.86
C PRO A 55 -15.20 -12.64 2.17
N SER A 56 -14.68 -12.16 1.03
CA SER A 56 -13.57 -12.81 0.29
C SER A 56 -12.24 -12.06 0.44
N ALA A 57 -12.12 -11.14 1.40
CA ALA A 57 -10.93 -10.31 1.57
C ALA A 57 -9.63 -11.11 1.82
N GLU A 58 -9.72 -12.27 2.46
CA GLU A 58 -8.59 -13.15 2.76
C GLU A 58 -8.37 -14.24 1.68
N SER A 59 -9.09 -14.16 0.56
CA SER A 59 -8.95 -15.12 -0.55
C SER A 59 -7.55 -15.07 -1.19
N ALA A 60 -7.17 -16.17 -1.85
CA ALA A 60 -5.91 -16.25 -2.60
C ALA A 60 -5.82 -15.19 -3.71
N ASP A 61 -6.94 -14.87 -4.37
CA ASP A 61 -6.99 -13.83 -5.40
C ASP A 61 -6.72 -12.43 -4.80
N CYS A 62 -7.30 -12.12 -3.63
CA CYS A 62 -7.02 -10.84 -2.97
C CYS A 62 -5.59 -10.72 -2.49
N ASN A 63 -5.02 -11.80 -1.92
CA ASN A 63 -3.61 -11.81 -1.53
C ASN A 63 -2.70 -11.62 -2.75
N THR A 64 -2.98 -12.33 -3.85
CA THR A 64 -2.24 -12.19 -5.12
C THR A 64 -2.29 -10.77 -5.66
N LEU A 65 -3.48 -10.14 -5.63
CA LEU A 65 -3.63 -8.76 -6.06
C LEU A 65 -2.85 -7.79 -5.16
N LEU A 66 -3.00 -7.89 -3.84
CA LEU A 66 -2.30 -7.01 -2.90
C LEU A 66 -0.79 -7.12 -3.05
N ASP A 67 -0.25 -8.32 -3.26
CA ASP A 67 1.18 -8.52 -3.49
C ASP A 67 1.67 -7.92 -4.83
N ALA A 68 0.81 -7.86 -5.83
CA ALA A 68 1.12 -7.32 -7.16
C ALA A 68 0.93 -5.80 -7.29
N LEU A 69 0.18 -5.19 -6.35
CA LEU A 69 -0.09 -3.75 -6.37
C LEU A 69 1.21 -2.93 -6.17
N PRO A 70 1.36 -1.82 -6.93
CA PRO A 70 2.58 -1.03 -6.94
C PRO A 70 2.78 -0.28 -5.63
N GLU A 71 3.94 0.36 -5.49
CA GLU A 71 4.23 1.26 -4.36
C GLU A 71 3.55 2.63 -4.51
N SER A 72 3.11 3.00 -5.72
CA SER A 72 2.42 4.25 -6.00
C SER A 72 1.35 4.10 -7.10
N LEU A 73 0.31 4.94 -7.03
CA LEU A 73 -0.72 5.12 -8.05
C LEU A 73 -0.74 6.60 -8.45
N GLY A 74 -0.17 6.95 -9.60
CA GLY A 74 0.11 8.34 -9.96
C GLY A 74 0.97 9.02 -8.89
N ASP A 75 0.49 10.17 -8.41
CA ASP A 75 1.16 10.97 -7.36
C ASP A 75 0.83 10.49 -5.93
N TYR A 76 0.11 9.37 -5.77
CA TYR A 76 -0.23 8.79 -4.48
C TYR A 76 0.73 7.66 -4.13
N SER A 77 1.43 7.78 -3.00
CA SER A 77 2.33 6.75 -2.48
C SER A 77 1.61 5.84 -1.47
N ARG A 78 2.05 4.59 -1.30
CA ARG A 78 1.45 3.68 -0.31
C ARG A 78 1.41 4.35 1.07
N ALA A 79 0.23 4.33 1.69
CA ALA A 79 0.00 4.84 3.03
C ALA A 79 -0.16 3.70 4.05
N GLU A 80 0.26 3.94 5.29
CA GLU A 80 0.01 3.04 6.40
C GLU A 80 -1.48 3.06 6.78
N LEU A 81 -2.01 1.93 7.22
CA LEU A 81 -3.38 1.82 7.73
C LEU A 81 -3.37 1.72 9.25
N VAL A 82 -4.36 2.32 9.90
CA VAL A 82 -4.53 2.18 11.35
C VAL A 82 -4.79 0.72 11.72
N ASP A 83 -4.10 0.22 12.75
CA ASP A 83 -4.29 -1.11 13.28
C ASP A 83 -5.60 -1.26 14.10
N PRO A 84 -6.34 -2.37 13.94
CA PRO A 84 -6.09 -3.45 12.99
C PRO A 84 -6.52 -3.07 11.57
N ALA A 85 -5.60 -3.19 10.61
CA ALA A 85 -5.90 -2.95 9.20
C ALA A 85 -6.94 -3.95 8.68
N PRO A 86 -7.96 -3.52 7.92
CA PRO A 86 -8.90 -4.44 7.29
C PRO A 86 -8.18 -5.37 6.29
N ALA A 87 -8.53 -6.65 6.32
CA ALA A 87 -8.04 -7.60 5.31
C ALA A 87 -8.45 -7.13 3.90
N GLY A 88 -7.62 -7.44 2.90
CA GLY A 88 -7.94 -7.09 1.51
C GLY A 88 -7.88 -5.59 1.19
N ALA A 89 -7.36 -4.74 2.09
CA ALA A 89 -7.33 -3.29 1.90
C ALA A 89 -5.90 -2.75 1.68
N ARG A 90 -5.80 -1.66 0.90
CA ARG A 90 -4.59 -0.84 0.76
C ARG A 90 -4.97 0.61 0.56
N ALA A 91 -4.24 1.54 1.17
CA ALA A 91 -4.37 2.97 0.92
C ALA A 91 -3.15 3.53 0.19
N TYR A 92 -3.39 4.57 -0.59
CA TYR A 92 -2.36 5.43 -1.17
C TYR A 92 -2.72 6.87 -0.88
N ALA A 93 -1.77 7.64 -0.39
CA ALA A 93 -1.97 9.04 -0.05
C ALA A 93 -0.97 9.92 -0.79
N PRO A 94 -1.38 11.16 -1.14
CA PRO A 94 -0.44 12.15 -1.61
C PRO A 94 0.42 12.64 -0.43
N GLU A 95 1.50 13.35 -0.74
CA GLU A 95 2.37 13.97 0.29
C GLU A 95 1.63 15.03 1.12
N ASP A 96 0.59 15.64 0.55
CA ASP A 96 -0.26 16.64 1.22
C ASP A 96 -1.25 15.99 2.20
N GLU A 97 -1.14 16.32 3.49
CA GLU A 97 -1.97 15.77 4.58
C GLU A 97 -3.45 16.16 4.49
N GLU A 98 -3.79 17.24 3.78
CA GLU A 98 -5.19 17.70 3.66
C GLU A 98 -5.98 16.92 2.59
N SER A 99 -5.28 16.30 1.65
CA SER A 99 -5.88 15.58 0.53
C SER A 99 -6.29 14.15 0.92
N ASP A 100 -7.49 13.75 0.49
CA ASP A 100 -8.04 12.41 0.73
C ASP A 100 -7.19 11.31 0.07
N ALA A 101 -7.13 10.15 0.72
CA ALA A 101 -6.43 8.98 0.21
C ALA A 101 -7.25 8.21 -0.85
N ILE A 102 -6.54 7.54 -1.76
CA ILE A 102 -7.10 6.49 -2.60
C ILE A 102 -7.15 5.20 -1.79
N VAL A 103 -8.30 4.54 -1.78
CA VAL A 103 -8.48 3.29 -1.03
C VAL A 103 -8.89 2.16 -1.95
N LEU A 104 -8.08 1.09 -1.95
CA LEU A 104 -8.42 -0.18 -2.57
C LEU A 104 -8.99 -1.13 -1.53
N ARG A 105 -10.09 -1.80 -1.86
CA ARG A 105 -10.68 -2.91 -1.10
C ARG A 105 -10.94 -4.10 -2.02
N CYS A 106 -10.53 -5.28 -1.61
CA CYS A 106 -10.70 -6.53 -2.36
C CYS A 106 -11.65 -7.49 -1.64
N GLY A 107 -12.35 -8.34 -2.39
CA GLY A 107 -13.15 -9.42 -1.85
C GLY A 107 -14.55 -8.98 -1.42
N LEU A 108 -15.06 -7.94 -2.06
CA LEU A 108 -16.38 -7.37 -1.83
C LEU A 108 -17.49 -8.26 -2.43
N PRO A 109 -18.73 -8.16 -1.94
CA PRO A 109 -19.88 -8.69 -2.66
C PRO A 109 -20.07 -7.95 -4.00
N ARG A 110 -20.96 -8.48 -4.84
CA ARG A 110 -21.36 -7.80 -6.08
C ARG A 110 -21.79 -6.35 -5.77
N PRO A 111 -21.23 -5.35 -6.47
CA PRO A 111 -21.56 -3.96 -6.20
C PRO A 111 -23.04 -3.67 -6.45
N LEU A 112 -23.63 -2.84 -5.59
CA LEU A 112 -25.01 -2.38 -5.78
C LEU A 112 -25.10 -1.56 -7.08
N GLY A 113 -26.16 -1.78 -7.85
CA GLY A 113 -26.36 -1.13 -9.15
C GLY A 113 -25.58 -1.74 -10.31
N PHE A 114 -24.76 -2.78 -10.08
CA PHE A 114 -24.18 -3.56 -11.17
C PHE A 114 -25.18 -4.59 -11.70
N ASP A 115 -25.88 -4.22 -12.76
CA ASP A 115 -26.88 -4.99 -13.47
C ASP A 115 -26.59 -5.05 -14.98
N VAL A 116 -27.45 -5.76 -15.73
CA VAL A 116 -27.25 -5.98 -17.18
C VAL A 116 -27.34 -4.71 -18.04
N ALA A 117 -27.79 -3.58 -17.49
CA ALA A 117 -27.79 -2.28 -18.16
C ALA A 117 -26.65 -1.36 -17.69
N SER A 118 -25.81 -1.79 -16.74
CA SER A 118 -24.69 -0.99 -16.27
C SER A 118 -23.73 -0.63 -17.40
N SER A 119 -23.34 0.65 -17.46
CA SER A 119 -22.27 1.11 -18.33
C SER A 119 -20.92 0.77 -17.70
N LEU A 120 -20.04 0.13 -18.47
CA LEU A 120 -18.70 -0.25 -18.03
C LEU A 120 -17.63 0.53 -18.79
N GLN A 121 -16.59 0.94 -18.09
CA GLN A 121 -15.40 1.53 -18.69
C GLN A 121 -14.29 0.49 -18.80
N VAL A 122 -13.65 0.41 -19.96
CA VAL A 122 -12.52 -0.50 -20.17
C VAL A 122 -11.23 0.30 -20.11
N ILE A 123 -10.39 0.01 -19.11
CA ILE A 123 -9.10 0.66 -18.91
C ILE A 123 -8.06 -0.44 -18.80
N ASN A 124 -7.07 -0.44 -19.69
CA ASN A 124 -5.98 -1.42 -19.74
C ASN A 124 -6.45 -2.89 -19.58
N GLY A 125 -7.56 -3.25 -20.23
CA GLY A 125 -8.12 -4.61 -20.18
C GLY A 125 -8.85 -4.99 -18.89
N VAL A 126 -9.17 -4.03 -18.03
CA VAL A 126 -10.03 -4.19 -16.85
C VAL A 126 -11.38 -3.52 -17.13
N GLN A 127 -12.47 -4.20 -16.80
CA GLN A 127 -13.82 -3.64 -16.92
C GLN A 127 -14.26 -3.07 -15.56
N TRP A 128 -14.44 -1.76 -15.54
CA TRP A 128 -14.79 -0.99 -14.36
C TRP A 128 -16.25 -0.55 -14.39
N PHE A 129 -16.95 -0.82 -13.28
CA PHE A 129 -18.24 -0.24 -12.98
C PHE A 129 -18.06 0.95 -12.02
N GLU A 130 -18.53 2.13 -12.40
CA GLU A 130 -18.41 3.33 -11.58
C GLU A 130 -19.66 3.51 -10.70
N ALA A 131 -19.45 3.57 -9.38
CA ALA A 131 -20.42 4.13 -8.45
C ALA A 131 -19.95 5.54 -8.08
N SER A 132 -20.52 6.54 -8.75
CA SER A 132 -20.16 7.95 -8.52
C SER A 132 -20.69 8.43 -7.17
N GLY A 133 -19.83 9.09 -6.39
CA GLY A 133 -20.23 9.76 -5.16
C GLY A 133 -20.92 11.12 -5.41
N ALA A 134 -20.85 11.65 -6.64
CA ALA A 134 -21.32 13.00 -6.97
C ALA A 134 -22.81 13.19 -6.68
N GLU A 135 -23.65 12.17 -6.94
CA GLU A 135 -25.09 12.22 -6.67
C GLU A 135 -25.41 12.30 -5.17
N SER A 136 -24.49 11.84 -4.33
CA SER A 136 -24.58 11.86 -2.87
C SER A 136 -23.79 13.03 -2.24
N GLY A 137 -23.24 13.94 -3.05
CA GLY A 137 -22.42 15.05 -2.59
C GLY A 137 -21.05 14.63 -2.03
N ILE A 138 -20.57 13.44 -2.39
CA ILE A 138 -19.25 12.93 -1.99
C ILE A 138 -18.26 13.28 -3.10
N GLU A 139 -17.13 13.89 -2.73
CA GLU A 139 -16.08 14.32 -3.67
C GLU A 139 -15.12 13.17 -4.06
N ALA A 140 -15.67 11.99 -4.32
CA ALA A 140 -14.94 10.81 -4.75
C ALA A 140 -15.83 9.89 -5.60
N SER A 141 -15.22 9.03 -6.39
CA SER A 141 -15.92 7.96 -7.13
C SER A 141 -15.33 6.61 -6.79
N THR A 142 -16.17 5.59 -6.64
CA THR A 142 -15.73 4.22 -6.37
C THR A 142 -15.85 3.37 -7.62
N TRP A 143 -14.71 2.84 -8.06
CA TRP A 143 -14.60 2.04 -9.28
C TRP A 143 -14.48 0.57 -8.93
N TYR A 144 -15.40 -0.25 -9.40
CA TYR A 144 -15.43 -1.68 -9.13
C TYR A 144 -14.92 -2.48 -10.32
N THR A 145 -13.99 -3.41 -10.11
CA THR A 145 -13.64 -4.40 -11.13
C THR A 145 -14.68 -5.50 -11.17
N VAL A 146 -15.31 -5.71 -12.32
CA VAL A 146 -16.44 -6.65 -12.47
C VAL A 146 -16.14 -7.84 -13.38
N ASP A 147 -14.94 -7.91 -13.95
CA ASP A 147 -14.46 -8.97 -14.83
C ASP A 147 -13.26 -9.73 -14.25
N ARG A 148 -13.18 -9.83 -12.92
CA ARG A 148 -12.14 -10.58 -12.16
C ARG A 148 -12.80 -11.58 -11.21
N PRO A 149 -12.08 -12.63 -10.74
CA PRO A 149 -12.65 -13.66 -9.86
C PRO A 149 -13.15 -13.13 -8.51
N VAL A 150 -12.69 -11.95 -8.10
CA VAL A 150 -13.14 -11.22 -6.91
C VAL A 150 -13.50 -9.78 -7.30
N TYR A 151 -14.55 -9.24 -6.69
CA TYR A 151 -14.85 -7.81 -6.83
C TYR A 151 -13.89 -6.99 -5.99
N THR A 152 -13.26 -6.03 -6.63
CA THR A 152 -12.39 -5.05 -5.97
C THR A 152 -12.93 -3.65 -6.23
N ALA A 153 -12.77 -2.76 -5.27
CA ALA A 153 -13.17 -1.38 -5.36
C ALA A 153 -11.95 -0.47 -5.16
N LEU A 154 -11.83 0.54 -6.02
CA LEU A 154 -10.88 1.63 -5.88
C LEU A 154 -11.66 2.93 -5.72
N THR A 155 -11.67 3.48 -4.50
CA THR A 155 -12.25 4.80 -4.24
C THR A 155 -11.20 5.86 -4.53
N ILE A 156 -11.48 6.73 -5.49
CA ILE A 156 -10.57 7.77 -5.97
C ILE A 156 -11.21 9.13 -5.71
N PRO A 157 -10.52 10.04 -5.00
CA PRO A 157 -10.95 11.43 -4.85
C PRO A 157 -11.14 12.11 -6.21
N ASN A 158 -12.07 13.05 -6.29
CA ASN A 158 -12.22 13.86 -7.49
C ASN A 158 -10.96 14.71 -7.70
N GLY A 159 -10.55 14.90 -8.96
CA GLY A 159 -9.37 15.69 -9.28
C GLY A 159 -8.04 14.92 -9.23
N SER A 160 -8.01 13.65 -8.82
CA SER A 160 -6.80 12.79 -8.86
C SER A 160 -6.26 12.48 -10.28
N GLY A 161 -6.99 12.90 -11.31
CA GLY A 161 -6.67 12.56 -12.70
C GLY A 161 -6.92 11.07 -13.03
N PRO A 162 -6.61 10.64 -14.26
CA PRO A 162 -6.91 9.28 -14.71
C PRO A 162 -5.82 8.25 -14.33
N THR A 163 -4.62 8.71 -13.96
CA THR A 163 -3.44 7.87 -13.75
C THR A 163 -3.63 6.80 -12.67
N PRO A 164 -4.19 7.11 -11.48
CA PRO A 164 -4.33 6.08 -10.44
C PRO A 164 -5.19 4.88 -10.88
N LEU A 165 -6.25 5.13 -11.66
CA LEU A 165 -7.10 4.07 -12.19
C LEU A 165 -6.40 3.26 -13.30
N GLN A 166 -5.53 3.90 -14.10
CA GLN A 166 -4.71 3.22 -15.11
C GLN A 166 -3.66 2.31 -14.46
N ASP A 167 -2.90 2.82 -13.49
CA ASP A 167 -1.86 2.05 -12.78
C ASP A 167 -2.46 0.85 -12.03
N ALA A 168 -3.63 1.06 -11.40
CA ALA A 168 -4.38 -0.03 -10.79
C ALA A 168 -4.84 -1.06 -11.83
N SER A 169 -5.29 -0.61 -13.01
CA SER A 169 -5.72 -1.50 -14.08
C SER A 169 -4.60 -2.38 -14.62
N ASP A 170 -3.40 -1.82 -14.78
CA ASP A 170 -2.21 -2.58 -15.20
C ASP A 170 -1.87 -3.68 -14.19
N SER A 171 -1.91 -3.34 -12.90
CA SER A 171 -1.63 -4.27 -11.81
C SER A 171 -2.68 -5.38 -11.73
N ILE A 172 -3.95 -5.02 -11.83
CA ILE A 172 -5.08 -5.98 -11.76
C ILE A 172 -5.10 -6.92 -12.97
N SER A 173 -4.85 -6.40 -14.18
CA SER A 173 -4.81 -7.24 -15.39
C SER A 173 -3.60 -8.18 -15.41
N SER A 174 -2.48 -7.79 -14.80
CA SER A 174 -1.32 -8.67 -14.62
C SER A 174 -1.52 -9.71 -13.53
N ALA A 175 -2.22 -9.38 -12.44
CA ALA A 175 -2.33 -10.23 -11.26
C ALA A 175 -3.48 -11.25 -11.37
N LEU A 176 -4.60 -10.86 -11.96
CA LEU A 176 -5.84 -11.64 -11.92
C LEU A 176 -6.37 -11.91 -13.33
N PRO A 177 -6.79 -13.16 -13.64
CA PRO A 177 -7.35 -13.49 -14.94
C PRO A 177 -8.73 -12.86 -15.12
N GLN A 178 -9.11 -12.60 -16.38
CA GLN A 178 -10.46 -12.18 -16.69
C GLN A 178 -11.46 -13.32 -16.48
N THR A 179 -12.64 -12.99 -15.92
CA THR A 179 -13.78 -13.91 -15.78
C THR A 179 -15.01 -13.35 -16.47
N PRO A 180 -15.99 -14.19 -16.86
CA PRO A 180 -17.27 -13.71 -17.35
C PRO A 180 -17.94 -12.77 -16.34
N LEU A 181 -18.60 -11.73 -16.85
CA LEU A 181 -19.37 -10.80 -16.03
C LEU A 181 -20.55 -11.53 -15.36
N ASP A 182 -20.83 -11.17 -14.10
CA ASP A 182 -21.97 -11.66 -13.34
C ASP A 182 -22.83 -10.49 -12.81
N PRO A 183 -23.51 -9.75 -13.71
CA PRO A 183 -24.39 -8.65 -13.33
C PRO A 183 -25.71 -9.14 -12.73
N ALA A 184 -26.37 -8.29 -11.93
CA ALA A 184 -27.76 -8.52 -11.54
C ALA A 184 -28.73 -8.41 -12.74
N PRO A 185 -29.88 -9.11 -12.71
CA PRO A 185 -30.98 -8.84 -13.64
C PRO A 185 -31.49 -7.39 -13.51
N LEU A 186 -32.12 -6.87 -14.56
CA LEU A 186 -32.85 -5.60 -14.49
C LEU A 186 -33.93 -5.67 -13.41
N GLN A 187 -34.05 -4.60 -12.62
CA GLN A 187 -35.15 -4.39 -11.68
C GLN A 187 -36.28 -3.58 -12.31
#